data_AF-A0A2J6QUQ8-F1
#
_entry.id   AF-A0A2J6QUQ8-F1
#
_cell.length_a   1.000
_cell.length_b   1.000
_cell.length_c   1.000
_cell.angle_alpha   90.00
_cell.angle_beta   90.00
_cell.angle_gamma   90.00
#
_symmetry.space_group_name_H-M   'P 1'
#
loop_
_entity.id
_entity.type
_entity.pdbx_description
1 polymer ?
#
loop_
_entity_poly.entity_id
_entity_poly.type
_entity_poly.pdbx_seq_one_letter_code
_entity_poly.pdbx_strand_id
1 'polypeptide(L)' 'YALAHRLTPQKRLRGRHALLNTSQRKRLIEWVTSLAVSRRVKWKDILALLEWDCVEKAIRTAFKKEGFVRRIARRKPP' A
#
# COMPACT_ATOMS: atom_id res chain seq x y z
N TYR A 1 40.28 15.23 -3.51
CA TYR A 1 39.67 16.57 -3.67
C TYR A 1 38.22 16.51 -4.20
N ALA A 2 37.97 15.91 -5.38
CA ALA A 2 36.65 15.92 -6.04
C ALA A 2 35.45 15.27 -5.30
N LEU A 3 35.68 14.28 -4.41
CA LEU A 3 34.58 13.62 -3.67
C LEU A 3 33.99 14.49 -2.56
N ALA A 4 34.76 15.43 -2.00
CA ALA A 4 34.35 16.29 -0.89
C ALA A 4 33.70 17.60 -1.35
N HIS A 5 33.88 18.00 -2.62
CA HIS A 5 33.45 19.30 -3.14
C HIS A 5 32.58 19.11 -4.39
N ARG A 6 31.34 18.64 -4.18
CA ARG A 6 30.34 18.52 -5.24
C ARG A 6 29.73 19.91 -5.52
N LEU A 7 29.93 20.43 -6.73
CA LEU A 7 29.48 21.77 -7.17
C LEU A 7 27.95 21.93 -7.22
N THR A 8 27.21 20.84 -7.43
CA THR A 8 25.74 20.86 -7.48
C THR A 8 25.16 20.17 -6.25
N PRO A 9 24.16 20.78 -5.58
CA PRO A 9 23.44 20.14 -4.50
C PRO A 9 22.84 18.82 -4.97
N GLN A 10 23.36 17.70 -4.48
CA GLN A 10 22.75 16.41 -4.78
C GLN A 10 21.48 16.25 -3.96
N LYS A 11 20.38 16.01 -4.67
CA LYS A 11 19.10 15.64 -4.06
C LYS A 11 19.31 14.35 -3.27
N ARG A 12 19.25 14.45 -1.93
CA ARG A 12 19.20 13.26 -1.07
C ARG A 12 17.99 12.45 -1.55
N LEU A 13 18.22 11.23 -2.03
CA LEU A 13 17.20 10.30 -2.52
C LEU A 13 16.20 10.00 -1.40
N ARG A 14 15.25 10.90 -1.16
CA ARG A 14 14.23 10.74 -0.12
C ARG A 14 12.91 11.26 -0.65
N GLY A 15 12.25 10.41 -1.44
CA GLY A 15 10.82 10.49 -1.63
C GLY A 15 10.09 9.99 -0.37
N ARG A 16 8.79 10.27 -0.28
CA ARG A 16 7.96 9.76 0.82
C ARG A 16 7.90 8.24 0.74
N HIS A 17 8.33 7.56 1.81
CA HIS A 17 8.26 6.11 1.90
C HIS A 17 6.80 5.65 2.07
N ALA A 18 6.50 4.44 1.61
CA ALA A 18 5.21 3.83 1.89
C ALA A 18 5.06 3.65 3.41
N LEU A 19 3.87 3.96 3.94
CA LEU A 19 3.57 3.84 5.37
C LEU A 19 3.62 2.38 5.84
N LEU A 20 3.28 1.43 4.96
CA LEU A 20 3.27 0.01 5.26
C LEU A 20 4.60 -0.65 4.88
N ASN A 21 5.15 -1.39 5.86
CA ASN A 21 6.36 -2.20 5.71
C ASN A 21 6.13 -3.38 4.77
N THR A 22 7.21 -3.94 4.22
CA THR A 22 7.13 -5.05 3.25
C THR A 22 6.41 -6.29 3.82
N SER A 23 6.63 -6.63 5.09
CA SER A 23 5.92 -7.74 5.74
C SER A 23 4.41 -7.51 5.84
N GLN A 24 4.00 -6.30 6.24
CA GLN A 24 2.60 -5.90 6.29
C GLN A 24 1.96 -5.96 4.89
N ARG A 25 2.65 -5.48 3.86
CA ARG A 25 2.13 -5.55 2.48
C ARG A 25 1.90 -6.99 2.00
N LYS A 26 2.82 -7.90 2.28
CA LYS A 26 2.67 -9.32 1.93
C LYS A 26 1.52 -9.98 2.70
N ARG A 27 1.43 -9.75 4.01
CA ARG A 27 0.32 -10.25 4.86
C ARG A 27 -1.03 -9.74 4.37
N LEU A 28 -1.09 -8.48 3.93
CA LEU A 28 -2.29 -7.88 3.37
C LEU A 28 -2.74 -8.57 2.08
N ILE A 29 -1.80 -8.92 1.20
CA ILE A 29 -2.13 -9.67 -0.02
C ILE A 29 -2.61 -11.06 0.32
N GLU A 30 -1.87 -11.77 1.17
CA GLU A 30 -2.21 -13.12 1.59
C GLU A 30 -3.64 -13.18 2.18
N TRP A 31 -3.97 -12.22 3.05
CA TRP A 31 -5.32 -12.07 3.61
C TRP A 31 -6.40 -11.77 2.56
N VAL A 32 -6.11 -10.94 1.56
CA VAL A 32 -7.07 -10.68 0.47
C VAL A 32 -7.24 -11.90 -0.42
N THR A 33 -6.20 -12.70 -0.64
CA THR A 33 -6.26 -13.89 -1.49
C THR A 33 -6.90 -15.08 -0.78
N SER A 34 -6.78 -15.20 0.55
CA SER A 34 -7.23 -16.37 1.31
C SER A 34 -8.75 -16.52 1.34
N LEU A 35 -9.51 -15.42 1.36
CA LEU A 35 -10.95 -15.44 1.62
C LEU A 35 -11.74 -14.69 0.53
N ALA A 36 -12.86 -15.27 0.10
CA ALA A 36 -13.77 -14.62 -0.85
C ALA A 36 -14.43 -13.36 -0.26
N VAL A 37 -14.71 -13.36 1.04
CA VAL A 37 -15.30 -12.23 1.77
C VAL A 37 -14.31 -11.07 1.84
N SER A 38 -13.04 -11.35 2.16
CA SER A 38 -11.96 -10.36 2.25
C SER A 38 -11.75 -9.58 0.95
N ARG A 39 -12.06 -10.17 -0.21
CA ARG A 39 -12.04 -9.52 -1.54
C ARG A 39 -13.16 -8.50 -1.75
N ARG A 40 -14.23 -8.52 -0.95
CA ARG A 40 -15.38 -7.60 -1.06
C ARG A 40 -15.41 -6.49 0.00
N VAL A 41 -14.64 -6.62 1.08
CA VAL A 41 -14.52 -5.62 2.16
C VAL A 41 -14.10 -4.24 1.65
N LYS A 42 -14.75 -3.16 2.07
CA LYS A 42 -14.34 -1.81 1.64
C LYS A 42 -12.97 -1.45 2.21
N TRP A 43 -12.22 -0.58 1.53
CA TRP A 43 -10.88 -0.21 1.98
C TRP A 43 -10.81 0.34 3.40
N LYS A 44 -11.82 1.11 3.81
CA LYS A 44 -11.91 1.69 5.16
C LYS A 44 -12.08 0.61 6.23
N ASP A 45 -12.86 -0.42 5.93
CA ASP A 45 -13.19 -1.48 6.88
C ASP A 45 -12.00 -2.42 7.10
N ILE A 46 -11.10 -2.55 6.11
CA ILE A 46 -9.86 -3.35 6.22
C ILE A 46 -8.97 -2.82 7.35
N LEU A 47 -8.95 -1.50 7.57
CA LEU A 47 -8.16 -0.87 8.64
C LEU A 47 -8.62 -1.34 10.01
N ALA A 48 -9.95 -1.37 10.22
CA ALA A 48 -10.54 -1.85 11.45
C ALA A 48 -10.29 -3.35 11.66
N LEU A 49 -10.39 -4.16 10.59
CA LEU A 49 -10.20 -5.61 10.67
C LEU A 49 -8.75 -6.03 10.94
N LEU A 50 -7.78 -5.25 10.48
CA LEU A 50 -6.35 -5.54 10.66
C LEU A 50 -5.73 -4.74 11.83
N GLU A 51 -6.52 -3.90 12.50
CA GLU A 51 -6.09 -3.00 13.58
C GLU A 51 -4.89 -2.14 13.18
N TRP A 52 -4.88 -1.65 11.93
CA TRP A 52 -3.81 -0.79 11.44
C TRP A 52 -4.22 0.67 11.50
N ASP A 53 -3.43 1.47 12.20
CA ASP A 53 -3.56 2.92 12.20
C ASP A 53 -2.95 3.51 10.92
N CYS A 54 -3.69 3.37 9.82
CA CYS A 54 -3.24 3.78 8.49
C CYS A 54 -4.37 4.48 7.74
N VAL A 55 -4.02 5.42 6.85
CA VAL A 55 -5.02 6.05 5.97
C VAL A 55 -5.38 5.09 4.83
N GLU A 56 -6.62 5.13 4.31
CA GLU A 56 -7.06 4.33 3.15
C GLU A 56 -6.07 4.38 1.97
N LYS A 57 -5.46 5.55 1.72
CA LYS A 57 -4.45 5.75 0.68
C LYS A 57 -3.21 4.87 0.89
N ALA A 58 -2.82 4.60 2.13
CA ALA A 58 -1.69 3.72 2.45
C ALA A 58 -1.95 2.29 1.98
N ILE A 59 -3.15 1.76 2.21
CA ILE A 59 -3.56 0.43 1.73
C ILE A 59 -3.52 0.38 0.21
N ARG A 60 -4.14 1.36 -0.48
CA ARG A 60 -4.12 1.40 -1.94
C ARG A 60 -2.69 1.45 -2.50
N THR A 61 -1.81 2.19 -1.83
CA THR A 61 -0.39 2.29 -2.21
C THR A 61 0.34 0.97 -1.97
N ALA A 62 0.03 0.26 -0.88
CA ALA A 62 0.59 -1.06 -0.61
C ALA A 62 0.21 -2.07 -1.70
N PHE A 63 -1.07 -2.14 -2.07
CA PHE A 63 -1.52 -3.00 -3.17
C PHE A 63 -0.83 -2.66 -4.49
N LYS A 64 -0.74 -1.36 -4.82
CA LYS A 64 -0.02 -0.90 -6.02
C LYS A 64 1.46 -1.28 -6.00
N LYS A 65 2.12 -1.21 -4.84
CA LYS A 65 3.55 -1.54 -4.69
C LYS A 65 3.84 -3.02 -4.90
N GLU A 66 2.93 -3.87 -4.49
CA GLU A 66 3.02 -5.32 -4.70
C GLU A 66 2.43 -5.77 -6.05
N GLY A 67 2.01 -4.83 -6.91
CA GLY A 67 1.47 -5.13 -8.25
C GLY A 67 0.06 -5.74 -8.23
N PHE A 68 -0.63 -5.73 -7.10
CA PHE A 68 -1.95 -6.34 -6.97
C PHE A 68 -3.06 -5.31 -7.21
N VAL A 69 -3.97 -5.62 -8.14
CA VAL A 69 -5.13 -4.78 -8.45
C VAL A 69 -6.40 -5.47 -7.99
N ARG A 70 -7.07 -4.87 -7.01
CA ARG A 70 -8.34 -5.37 -6.50
C ARG A 70 -9.52 -4.81 -7.30
N ARG A 71 -10.24 -5.68 -8.01
CA ARG A 71 -11.55 -5.32 -8.61
C ARG A 71 -12.65 -5.42 -7.55
N ILE A 72 -13.32 -4.31 -7.29
CA ILE A 72 -14.56 -4.33 -6.48
C ILE A 72 -15.67 -4.82 -7.40
N ALA A 73 -16.30 -5.93 -7.04
CA ALA A 73 -17.52 -6.40 -7.72
C ALA A 73 -18.64 -5.38 -7.44
N ARG A 74 -19.07 -4.66 -8.47
CA ARG A 74 -20.23 -3.76 -8.40
C ARG A 74 -21.49 -4.60 -8.55
N ARG A 75 -22.53 -4.33 -7.75
CA ARG A 75 -23.86 -4.90 -8.01
C ARG A 75 -24.38 -4.32 -9.33
N LYS A 76 -25.14 -5.14 -10.08
CA LYS A 76 -25.89 -4.66 -11.25
C LYS A 76 -26.88 -3.59 -10.75
N PRO A 77 -26.90 -2.39 -11.34
CA PRO A 77 -27.91 -1.39 -11.00
C PRO A 77 -29.31 -1.94 -11.31
N PRO A 78 -30.33 -1.56 -10.53
CA PRO A 78 -31.72 -1.98 -10.73
C PRO A 78 -32.28 -1.46 -12.06
#